data_AF-A0A4S5ESW3-F1
#
_entry.id   AF-A0A4S5ESW3-F1
#
_cell.length_a   1.000
_cell.length_b   1.000
_cell.length_c   1.000
_cell.angle_alpha   90.00
_cell.angle_beta   90.00
_cell.angle_gamma   90.00
#
_symmetry.space_group_name_H-M   'P 1'
#
loop_
_entity.id
_entity.type
_entity.pdbx_description
1 polymer ?
#
loop_
_entity_poly.entity_id
_entity_poly.type
_entity_poly.pdbx_seq_one_letter_code
_entity_poly.pdbx_strand_id
1 'polypeptide(L)'
;MPHRFTTLRLRTELDLVRALETCTAVTDEGGLRLRQDYVQDAVAERLQPRRHLLPGLVLRDLVRLCVKLPDGLAALAVAVDFVGDETTARAVRLCVAELDALAALEGELSAADWLMLRDCLWERVLPDAARVAYEITADRLSRPPAGHETLWHLFVHLAPCNAAPEVDPPWLVFLRFAAARLDPPARAHVERLVQTTADRWDLPEPPAHLDPIPPADRPAGEEPTAHLMIQIEPAAARPDQLLVSSWRQWDLGPWRPVRGEEHTVAATELQATVEQLIVDMEAEWGAGGTRDDAGRARTLAVEF
;
A
#
# COMPACT_ATOMS: atom_id res chain seq x y z
N MET A 1 -28.18 -10.15 -1.70
CA MET A 1 -26.82 -9.95 -2.24
C MET A 1 -25.65 -10.16 -1.26
N PRO A 2 -25.77 -10.11 0.09
CA PRO A 2 -24.58 -10.16 0.98
C PRO A 2 -23.84 -11.51 0.97
N HIS A 3 -24.52 -12.62 0.67
CA HIS A 3 -23.92 -13.96 0.73
C HIS A 3 -22.74 -14.19 -0.22
N ARG A 4 -22.63 -13.45 -1.34
CA ARG A 4 -21.57 -13.70 -2.33
C ARG A 4 -20.24 -13.01 -1.99
N PHE A 5 -20.27 -11.83 -1.38
CA PHE A 5 -19.06 -11.18 -0.85
C PHE A 5 -18.45 -11.96 0.30
N THR A 6 -19.31 -12.53 1.16
CA THR A 6 -18.85 -13.46 2.21
C THR A 6 -18.11 -14.66 1.61
N THR A 7 -18.56 -15.19 0.46
CA THR A 7 -17.86 -16.30 -0.22
C THR A 7 -16.50 -15.86 -0.76
N LEU A 8 -16.39 -14.67 -1.37
CA LEU A 8 -15.12 -14.13 -1.86
C LEU A 8 -14.12 -13.94 -0.72
N ARG A 9 -14.55 -13.32 0.37
CA ARG A 9 -13.73 -13.13 1.58
C ARG A 9 -13.24 -14.46 2.15
N LEU A 10 -14.13 -15.44 2.31
CA LEU A 10 -13.76 -16.77 2.82
C LEU A 10 -12.75 -17.47 1.88
N ARG A 11 -12.86 -17.27 0.57
CA ARG A 11 -11.90 -17.81 -0.40
C ARG A 11 -10.52 -17.15 -0.21
N THR A 12 -10.46 -15.82 -0.15
CA THR A 12 -9.19 -15.10 0.05
C THR A 12 -8.57 -15.41 1.41
N GLU A 13 -9.37 -15.57 2.49
CA GLU A 13 -8.88 -16.05 3.79
C GLU A 13 -8.24 -17.45 3.68
N LEU A 14 -8.83 -18.36 2.90
CA LEU A 14 -8.25 -19.69 2.68
C LEU A 14 -6.97 -19.64 1.84
N ASP A 15 -6.91 -18.77 0.83
CA ASP A 15 -5.71 -18.58 0.02
C ASP A 15 -4.57 -17.96 0.85
N LEU A 16 -4.88 -17.06 1.78
CA LEU A 16 -3.93 -16.56 2.79
C LEU A 16 -3.41 -17.68 3.70
N VAL A 17 -4.29 -18.54 4.21
CA VAL A 17 -3.87 -19.70 5.02
C VAL A 17 -2.93 -20.61 4.23
N ARG A 18 -3.24 -20.90 2.95
CA ARG A 18 -2.38 -21.70 2.09
C ARG A 18 -1.02 -21.05 1.84
N ALA A 19 -0.97 -19.72 1.66
CA ALA A 19 0.29 -19.00 1.54
C ALA A 19 1.12 -19.08 2.85
N LEU A 20 0.47 -19.03 4.01
CA LEU A 20 1.17 -19.19 5.29
C LEU A 20 1.67 -20.63 5.50
N GLU A 21 0.96 -21.64 5.00
CA GLU A 21 1.38 -23.04 5.04
C GLU A 21 2.67 -23.31 4.24
N THR A 22 2.97 -22.50 3.21
CA THR A 22 4.24 -22.62 2.47
C THR A 22 5.42 -21.98 3.19
N CYS A 23 5.18 -21.13 4.19
CA CYS A 23 6.22 -20.51 4.99
C CYS A 23 6.70 -21.48 6.09
N THR A 24 7.83 -22.15 5.86
CA THR A 24 8.40 -23.10 6.84
C THR A 24 8.65 -22.44 8.19
N ALA A 25 9.14 -21.20 8.20
CA ALA A 25 9.35 -20.39 9.40
C ALA A 25 8.05 -20.08 10.15
N VAL A 26 6.88 -20.08 9.50
CA VAL A 26 5.56 -19.92 10.14
C VAL A 26 4.94 -21.28 10.51
N THR A 27 5.45 -22.40 10.01
CA THR A 27 4.93 -23.73 10.38
C THR A 27 5.71 -24.41 11.51
N ASP A 28 6.96 -23.99 11.75
CA ASP A 28 7.82 -24.57 12.80
C ASP A 28 7.43 -24.09 14.23
N GLU A 29 7.70 -24.92 15.24
CA GLU A 29 7.42 -24.61 16.66
C GLU A 29 8.16 -23.34 17.11
N GLY A 30 9.37 -23.09 16.61
CA GLY A 30 10.13 -21.86 16.87
C GLY A 30 9.47 -20.60 16.29
N GLY A 31 8.88 -20.73 15.10
CA GLY A 31 8.11 -19.68 14.45
C GLY A 31 6.83 -19.30 15.16
N LEU A 32 6.25 -20.23 15.92
CA LEU A 32 5.04 -20.00 16.71
C LEU A 32 5.27 -19.04 17.88
N ARG A 33 6.49 -19.02 18.42
CA ARG A 33 6.91 -18.07 19.47
C ARG A 33 7.18 -16.68 18.90
N LEU A 34 7.92 -16.58 17.79
CA LEU A 34 8.12 -15.31 17.08
C LEU A 34 6.80 -14.65 16.67
N ARG A 35 5.79 -15.44 16.28
CA ARG A 35 4.43 -14.94 15.99
C ARG A 35 3.72 -14.34 17.21
N GLN A 36 3.94 -14.88 18.40
CA GLN A 36 3.36 -14.35 19.64
C GLN A 36 4.05 -13.06 20.07
N ASP A 37 5.35 -12.94 19.81
CA ASP A 37 6.12 -11.74 20.17
C ASP A 37 5.87 -10.56 19.22
N TYR A 38 5.58 -10.81 17.92
CA TYR A 38 5.35 -9.75 16.92
C TYR A 38 3.88 -9.35 16.74
N VAL A 39 2.94 -10.28 16.93
CA VAL A 39 1.51 -9.95 16.87
C VAL A 39 1.08 -9.61 18.29
N GLN A 40 1.06 -8.30 18.61
CA GLN A 40 0.71 -7.63 19.88
C GLN A 40 0.15 -8.49 21.04
N ASP A 41 0.49 -8.15 22.30
CA ASP A 41 0.02 -8.79 23.54
C ASP A 41 -1.47 -9.21 23.55
N ALA A 42 -2.36 -8.42 22.93
CA ALA A 42 -3.80 -8.70 22.80
C ALA A 42 -4.14 -9.96 21.97
N VAL A 43 -3.26 -10.37 21.07
CA VAL A 43 -3.37 -11.56 20.21
C VAL A 43 -2.70 -12.74 20.90
N ALA A 44 -1.54 -12.53 21.53
CA ALA A 44 -0.82 -13.54 22.30
C ALA A 44 -1.68 -14.13 23.44
N GLU A 45 -2.48 -13.32 24.14
CA GLU A 45 -3.40 -13.81 25.19
C GLU A 45 -4.53 -14.70 24.63
N ARG A 46 -4.99 -14.44 23.40
CA ARG A 46 -6.12 -15.15 22.77
C ARG A 46 -5.69 -16.38 21.97
N LEU A 47 -4.46 -16.37 21.46
CA LEU A 47 -3.80 -17.51 20.83
C LEU A 47 -3.08 -18.35 21.88
N GLN A 48 -3.79 -18.81 22.91
CA GLN A 48 -3.23 -19.86 23.75
C GLN A 48 -3.03 -21.10 22.86
N PRO A 49 -1.79 -21.56 22.65
CA PRO A 49 -1.51 -22.63 21.73
C PRO A 49 -2.14 -23.91 22.26
N ARG A 50 -3.28 -24.30 21.69
CA ARG A 50 -3.83 -25.63 21.89
C ARG A 50 -2.85 -26.60 21.22
N ARG A 51 -1.95 -27.19 22.02
CA ARG A 51 -0.86 -28.11 21.64
C ARG A 51 -1.28 -29.35 20.84
N HIS A 52 -2.54 -29.45 20.41
CA HIS A 52 -3.13 -30.62 19.76
C HIS A 52 -3.88 -30.27 18.46
N LEU A 53 -3.84 -29.03 17.97
CA LEU A 53 -4.46 -28.66 16.70
C LEU A 53 -3.50 -28.89 15.53
N LEU A 54 -4.06 -29.36 14.41
CA LEU A 54 -3.33 -29.44 13.14
C LEU A 54 -2.82 -28.03 12.75
N PRO A 55 -1.60 -27.89 12.20
CA PRO A 55 -1.00 -26.60 11.84
C PRO A 55 -1.93 -25.68 11.03
N GLY A 56 -2.63 -26.22 10.03
CA GLY A 56 -3.58 -25.45 9.22
C GLY A 56 -4.79 -24.90 9.98
N LEU A 57 -5.25 -25.56 11.06
CA LEU A 57 -6.32 -25.04 11.91
C LEU A 57 -5.85 -23.86 12.76
N VAL A 58 -4.60 -23.94 13.26
CA VAL A 58 -3.98 -22.84 14.01
C VAL A 58 -3.79 -21.61 13.12
N LEU A 59 -3.31 -21.80 11.90
CA LEU A 59 -3.14 -20.71 10.93
C LEU A 59 -4.49 -20.09 10.54
N ARG A 60 -5.52 -20.91 10.35
CA ARG A 60 -6.87 -20.42 10.10
C ARG A 60 -7.42 -19.58 11.25
N ASP A 61 -7.20 -20.00 12.49
CA ASP A 61 -7.64 -19.25 13.67
C ASP A 61 -6.84 -17.95 13.84
N LEU A 62 -5.54 -17.97 13.54
CA LEU A 62 -4.68 -16.77 13.48
C LEU A 62 -5.22 -15.77 12.45
N VAL A 63 -5.44 -16.20 11.20
CA VAL A 63 -5.98 -15.33 10.15
C VAL A 63 -7.33 -14.75 10.57
N ARG A 64 -8.24 -15.57 11.08
CA ARG A 64 -9.55 -15.10 11.58
C ARG A 64 -9.45 -14.10 12.72
N LEU A 65 -8.42 -14.20 13.55
CA LEU A 65 -8.15 -13.25 14.62
C LEU A 65 -7.59 -11.95 14.06
N CYS A 66 -6.59 -12.02 13.18
CA CYS A 66 -6.01 -10.87 12.49
C CYS A 66 -7.07 -10.07 11.72
N VAL A 67 -8.00 -10.74 11.05
CA VAL A 67 -9.13 -10.13 10.32
C VAL A 67 -10.07 -9.35 11.24
N LYS A 68 -10.14 -9.67 12.54
CA LYS A 68 -11.01 -9.00 13.52
C LYS A 68 -10.33 -7.86 14.26
N LEU A 69 -9.01 -7.75 14.14
CA LEU A 69 -8.23 -6.76 14.87
C LEU A 69 -7.89 -5.59 13.96
N PRO A 70 -7.94 -4.35 14.48
CA PRO A 70 -7.32 -3.22 13.79
C PRO A 70 -5.87 -3.56 13.44
N ASP A 71 -5.49 -3.34 12.18
CA ASP A 71 -4.14 -3.58 11.64
C ASP A 71 -3.61 -5.02 11.78
N GLY A 72 -4.46 -5.98 12.15
CA GLY A 72 -4.03 -7.36 12.43
C GLY A 72 -3.50 -8.08 11.19
N LEU A 73 -4.08 -7.82 10.02
CA LEU A 73 -3.59 -8.34 8.74
C LEU A 73 -2.29 -7.68 8.29
N ALA A 74 -2.15 -6.37 8.51
CA ALA A 74 -0.92 -5.63 8.21
C ALA A 74 0.24 -6.13 9.09
N ALA A 75 0.00 -6.30 10.39
CA ALA A 75 0.98 -6.87 11.32
C ALA A 75 1.39 -8.30 10.93
N LEU A 76 0.44 -9.12 10.45
CA LEU A 76 0.73 -10.45 9.94
C LEU A 76 1.62 -10.40 8.69
N ALA A 77 1.34 -9.49 7.74
CA ALA A 77 2.18 -9.32 6.56
C ALA A 77 3.61 -8.91 6.93
N VAL A 78 3.78 -7.93 7.82
CA VAL A 78 5.10 -7.49 8.32
C VAL A 78 5.84 -8.63 9.03
N ALA A 79 5.15 -9.43 9.83
CA ALA A 79 5.77 -10.58 10.49
C ALA A 79 6.26 -11.61 9.47
N VAL A 80 5.49 -11.89 8.42
CA VAL A 80 5.92 -12.80 7.33
C VAL A 80 7.04 -12.21 6.51
N ASP A 81 7.05 -10.90 6.24
CA ASP A 81 8.16 -10.22 5.56
C ASP A 81 9.49 -10.39 6.32
N PHE A 82 9.43 -10.44 7.65
CA PHE A 82 10.60 -10.60 8.50
C PHE A 82 11.14 -12.04 8.56
N VAL A 83 10.26 -13.05 8.55
CA VAL A 83 10.64 -14.46 8.79
C VAL A 83 10.57 -15.36 7.56
N GLY A 84 9.80 -14.95 6.54
CA GLY A 84 9.53 -15.72 5.34
C GLY A 84 10.50 -15.45 4.20
N ASP A 85 10.45 -16.29 3.18
CA ASP A 85 11.09 -15.99 1.90
C ASP A 85 10.23 -14.97 1.09
N GLU A 86 10.86 -14.27 0.15
CA GLU A 86 10.20 -13.21 -0.64
C GLU A 86 8.98 -13.72 -1.43
N THR A 87 8.98 -14.98 -1.87
CA THR A 87 7.83 -15.52 -2.62
C THR A 87 6.62 -15.67 -1.72
N THR A 88 6.82 -16.21 -0.52
CA THR A 88 5.74 -16.37 0.45
C THR A 88 5.28 -15.02 1.02
N ALA A 89 6.23 -14.15 1.37
CA ALA A 89 5.98 -12.80 1.84
C ALA A 89 5.10 -12.02 0.83
N ARG A 90 5.47 -12.05 -0.45
CA ARG A 90 4.68 -11.47 -1.54
C ARG A 90 3.28 -12.06 -1.63
N ALA A 91 3.13 -13.38 -1.59
CA ALA A 91 1.82 -14.04 -1.65
C ALA A 91 0.91 -13.61 -0.48
N VAL A 92 1.46 -13.48 0.72
CA VAL A 92 0.74 -12.99 1.90
C VAL A 92 0.33 -11.52 1.73
N ARG A 93 1.24 -10.64 1.30
CA ARG A 93 0.93 -9.22 1.04
C ARG A 93 -0.21 -9.05 0.04
N LEU A 94 -0.22 -9.84 -1.03
CA LEU A 94 -1.29 -9.83 -2.02
C LEU A 94 -2.64 -10.29 -1.45
N CYS A 95 -2.66 -11.36 -0.65
CA CYS A 95 -3.88 -11.81 -0.01
C CYS A 95 -4.43 -10.80 1.00
N VAL A 96 -3.55 -10.14 1.76
CA VAL A 96 -3.91 -9.06 2.69
C VAL A 96 -4.51 -7.88 1.93
N ALA A 97 -3.85 -7.42 0.86
CA ALA A 97 -4.38 -6.34 0.02
C ALA A 97 -5.74 -6.69 -0.60
N GLU A 98 -5.95 -7.94 -1.04
CA GLU A 98 -7.26 -8.39 -1.52
C GLU A 98 -8.34 -8.36 -0.43
N LEU A 99 -8.01 -8.73 0.82
CA LEU A 99 -8.95 -8.69 1.94
C LEU A 99 -9.31 -7.25 2.32
N ASP A 100 -8.33 -6.33 2.34
CA ASP A 100 -8.56 -4.92 2.62
C ASP A 100 -9.40 -4.26 1.53
N ALA A 101 -9.11 -4.56 0.25
CA ALA A 101 -9.88 -4.10 -0.88
C ALA A 101 -11.33 -4.63 -0.86
N LEU A 102 -11.54 -5.89 -0.50
CA LEU A 102 -12.88 -6.47 -0.34
C LEU A 102 -13.66 -5.76 0.75
N ALA A 103 -13.02 -5.41 1.87
CA ALA A 103 -13.65 -4.68 2.96
C ALA A 103 -13.97 -3.24 2.56
N ALA A 104 -13.07 -2.56 1.85
CA ALA A 104 -13.26 -1.18 1.39
C ALA A 104 -14.37 -1.03 0.33
N LEU A 105 -14.53 -2.04 -0.54
CA LEU A 105 -15.49 -2.00 -1.65
C LEU A 105 -16.77 -2.82 -1.40
N GLU A 106 -16.97 -3.28 -0.16
CA GLU A 106 -18.20 -3.97 0.23
C GLU A 106 -19.40 -3.03 0.12
N GLY A 107 -20.38 -3.42 -0.70
CA GLY A 107 -21.56 -2.58 -1.00
C GLY A 107 -21.37 -1.67 -2.21
N GLU A 108 -20.13 -1.39 -2.59
CA GLU A 108 -19.82 -0.54 -3.75
C GLU A 108 -19.75 -1.35 -5.05
N LEU A 109 -19.12 -2.53 -4.99
CA LEU A 109 -19.04 -3.47 -6.10
C LEU A 109 -19.98 -4.65 -5.89
N SER A 110 -20.42 -5.30 -6.99
CA SER A 110 -21.03 -6.61 -6.91
C SER A 110 -19.96 -7.72 -6.94
N ALA A 111 -20.29 -8.91 -6.45
CA ALA A 111 -19.36 -10.04 -6.50
C ALA A 111 -19.05 -10.47 -7.94
N ALA A 112 -19.95 -10.19 -8.88
CA ALA A 112 -19.73 -10.43 -10.30
C ALA A 112 -18.73 -9.43 -10.87
N ASP A 113 -18.84 -8.14 -10.50
CA ASP A 113 -17.88 -7.11 -10.92
C ASP A 113 -16.50 -7.40 -10.35
N TRP A 114 -16.40 -7.80 -9.08
CA TRP A 114 -15.12 -8.19 -8.46
C TRP A 114 -14.42 -9.31 -9.22
N LEU A 115 -15.15 -10.40 -9.53
CA LEU A 115 -14.59 -11.54 -10.26
C LEU A 115 -14.19 -11.14 -11.68
N MET A 116 -15.01 -10.35 -12.36
CA MET A 116 -14.70 -9.85 -13.70
C MET A 116 -13.45 -8.95 -13.70
N LEU A 117 -13.34 -8.03 -12.73
CA LEU A 117 -12.17 -7.16 -12.57
C LEU A 117 -10.92 -7.99 -12.32
N ARG A 118 -11.03 -9.01 -11.45
CA ARG A 118 -9.93 -9.94 -11.20
C ARG A 118 -9.49 -10.62 -12.49
N ASP A 119 -10.42 -11.23 -13.22
CA ASP A 119 -10.09 -11.98 -14.43
C ASP A 119 -9.46 -11.09 -15.51
N CYS A 120 -9.94 -9.86 -15.70
CA CYS A 120 -9.43 -8.97 -16.75
C CYS A 120 -8.15 -8.21 -16.38
N LEU A 121 -7.90 -7.97 -15.08
CA LEU A 121 -6.73 -7.22 -14.62
C LEU A 121 -5.57 -8.13 -14.18
N TRP A 122 -5.82 -9.39 -13.80
CA TRP A 122 -4.81 -10.29 -13.23
C TRP A 122 -3.69 -10.63 -14.21
N GLU A 123 -4.01 -10.91 -15.48
CA GLU A 123 -2.99 -11.31 -16.47
C GLU A 123 -2.27 -10.12 -17.12
N ARG A 124 -2.66 -8.89 -16.78
CA ARG A 124 -2.15 -7.68 -17.43
C ARG A 124 -0.97 -7.12 -16.64
N VAL A 125 0.23 -7.40 -17.13
CA VAL A 125 1.46 -6.84 -16.54
C VAL A 125 1.47 -5.32 -16.71
N LEU A 126 1.80 -4.61 -15.62
CA LEU A 126 1.96 -3.17 -15.64
C LEU A 126 3.43 -2.81 -15.37
N PRO A 127 4.26 -2.63 -16.42
CA PRO A 127 5.56 -2.00 -16.23
C PRO A 127 5.32 -0.60 -15.64
N ASP A 128 6.08 -0.23 -14.62
CA ASP A 128 5.97 1.04 -13.88
C ASP A 128 4.72 1.20 -12.98
N ALA A 129 4.24 0.12 -12.37
CA ALA A 129 3.10 0.17 -11.43
C ALA A 129 3.24 1.23 -10.33
N ALA A 130 4.46 1.44 -9.81
CA ALA A 130 4.75 2.48 -8.83
C ALA A 130 4.43 3.90 -9.37
N ARG A 131 4.90 4.24 -10.58
CA ARG A 131 4.64 5.55 -11.20
C ARG A 131 3.16 5.77 -11.43
N VAL A 132 2.47 4.75 -11.96
CA VAL A 132 1.02 4.83 -12.21
C VAL A 132 0.26 5.05 -10.90
N ALA A 133 0.66 4.38 -9.82
CA ALA A 133 0.08 4.58 -8.49
C ALA A 133 0.25 6.03 -8.01
N TYR A 134 1.45 6.60 -8.18
CA TYR A 134 1.74 7.98 -7.81
C TYR A 134 0.90 9.00 -8.59
N GLU A 135 0.87 8.87 -9.92
CA GLU A 135 0.07 9.75 -10.78
C GLU A 135 -1.41 9.72 -10.39
N ILE A 136 -1.96 8.52 -10.15
CA ILE A 136 -3.37 8.33 -9.80
C ILE A 136 -3.70 8.91 -8.42
N THR A 137 -2.75 8.85 -7.49
CA THR A 137 -2.93 9.36 -6.13
C THR A 137 -2.50 10.81 -5.97
N ALA A 138 -2.06 11.47 -7.04
CA ALA A 138 -1.46 12.80 -7.01
C ALA A 138 -0.39 12.93 -5.92
N ASP A 139 0.54 11.98 -5.92
CA ASP A 139 1.70 11.91 -5.02
C ASP A 139 1.38 11.68 -3.52
N ARG A 140 0.14 11.32 -3.19
CA ARG A 140 -0.30 11.09 -1.80
C ARG A 140 0.10 9.74 -1.23
N LEU A 141 0.62 8.82 -2.03
CA LEU A 141 1.13 7.55 -1.53
C LEU A 141 2.43 7.77 -0.77
N SER A 142 2.43 7.38 0.50
CA SER A 142 3.65 7.34 1.32
C SER A 142 4.74 6.46 0.72
N ARG A 143 4.35 5.38 0.00
CA ARG A 143 5.27 4.37 -0.49
C ARG A 143 4.85 3.84 -1.86
N PRO A 144 5.80 3.57 -2.78
CA PRO A 144 5.47 2.88 -4.02
C PRO A 144 4.99 1.46 -3.73
N PRO A 145 3.96 0.97 -4.45
CA PRO A 145 3.59 -0.42 -4.43
C PRO A 145 4.74 -1.32 -4.94
N ALA A 146 5.55 -1.87 -4.03
CA ALA A 146 6.62 -2.81 -4.36
C ALA A 146 6.03 -4.18 -4.74
N GLY A 147 6.57 -4.83 -5.79
CA GLY A 147 6.14 -6.18 -6.21
C GLY A 147 4.76 -6.24 -6.90
N HIS A 148 4.22 -5.11 -7.35
CA HIS A 148 2.94 -5.06 -8.07
C HIS A 148 3.16 -5.32 -9.56
N GLU A 149 3.12 -6.60 -9.92
CA GLU A 149 3.41 -7.02 -11.30
C GLU A 149 2.23 -6.77 -12.26
N THR A 150 1.00 -6.68 -11.76
CA THR A 150 -0.22 -6.72 -12.58
C THR A 150 -1.15 -5.55 -12.26
N LEU A 151 -2.03 -5.21 -13.21
CA LEU A 151 -3.09 -4.22 -13.00
C LEU A 151 -3.98 -4.59 -11.80
N TRP A 152 -4.21 -5.89 -11.56
CA TRP A 152 -4.98 -6.35 -10.42
C TRP A 152 -4.32 -6.00 -9.09
N HIS A 153 -3.01 -6.24 -8.98
CA HIS A 153 -2.27 -5.92 -7.76
C HIS A 153 -2.39 -4.43 -7.44
N LEU A 154 -2.24 -3.57 -8.44
CA LEU A 154 -2.37 -2.13 -8.24
C LEU A 154 -3.81 -1.72 -7.88
N PHE A 155 -4.82 -2.33 -8.52
CA PHE A 155 -6.22 -2.10 -8.17
C PHE A 155 -6.51 -2.40 -6.69
N VAL A 156 -6.12 -3.57 -6.20
CA VAL A 156 -6.40 -3.97 -4.81
C VAL A 156 -5.61 -3.12 -3.80
N HIS A 157 -4.44 -2.61 -4.19
CA HIS A 157 -3.69 -1.68 -3.36
C HIS A 157 -4.36 -0.30 -3.26
N LEU A 158 -4.94 0.20 -4.35
CA LEU A 158 -5.59 1.52 -4.39
C LEU A 158 -7.03 1.51 -3.85
N ALA A 159 -7.68 0.34 -3.77
CA ALA A 159 -9.07 0.21 -3.32
C ALA A 159 -9.33 0.75 -1.90
N PRO A 160 -8.47 0.52 -0.89
CA PRO A 160 -8.64 1.10 0.44
C PRO A 160 -8.30 2.59 0.54
N CYS A 161 -7.66 3.17 -0.48
CA CYS A 161 -7.26 4.58 -0.43
C CYS A 161 -8.48 5.49 -0.55
N ASN A 162 -8.70 6.33 0.47
CA ASN A 162 -9.76 7.33 0.45
C ASN A 162 -9.35 8.56 -0.36
N ALA A 163 -10.33 9.22 -0.98
CA ALA A 163 -10.20 10.55 -1.54
C ALA A 163 -10.85 11.61 -0.64
N ALA A 164 -10.52 12.88 -0.89
CA ALA A 164 -11.25 13.99 -0.30
C ALA A 164 -12.70 14.01 -0.84
N PRO A 165 -13.66 14.66 -0.14
CA PRO A 165 -14.99 14.89 -0.68
C PRO A 165 -14.89 15.54 -2.07
N GLU A 166 -15.76 15.13 -3.00
CA GLU A 166 -15.84 15.64 -4.39
C GLU A 166 -14.63 15.28 -5.29
N VAL A 167 -13.69 14.47 -4.80
CA VAL A 167 -12.58 13.94 -5.60
C VAL A 167 -12.81 12.46 -5.85
N ASP A 168 -12.56 12.01 -7.08
CA ASP A 168 -12.65 10.59 -7.42
C ASP A 168 -11.71 9.75 -6.53
N PRO A 169 -12.17 8.61 -5.99
CA PRO A 169 -11.29 7.71 -5.25
C PRO A 169 -10.21 7.12 -6.20
N PRO A 170 -8.98 6.89 -5.72
CA PRO A 170 -7.88 6.38 -6.52
C PRO A 170 -8.20 5.12 -7.33
N TRP A 171 -8.97 4.19 -6.78
CA TRP A 171 -9.35 2.97 -7.51
C TRP A 171 -10.26 3.25 -8.70
N LEU A 172 -11.13 4.27 -8.65
CA LEU A 172 -12.02 4.64 -9.75
C LEU A 172 -11.25 5.35 -10.86
N VAL A 173 -10.33 6.25 -10.49
CA VAL A 173 -9.36 6.86 -11.40
C VAL A 173 -8.50 5.79 -12.08
N PHE A 174 -8.04 4.80 -11.30
CA PHE A 174 -7.30 3.65 -11.83
C PHE A 174 -8.11 2.83 -12.81
N LEU A 175 -9.40 2.55 -12.54
CA LEU A 175 -10.23 1.79 -13.47
C LEU A 175 -10.43 2.52 -14.82
N ARG A 176 -10.55 3.86 -14.81
CA ARG A 176 -10.55 4.66 -16.06
C ARG A 176 -9.24 4.49 -16.83
N PHE A 177 -8.10 4.57 -16.13
CA PHE A 177 -6.79 4.33 -16.71
C PHE A 177 -6.63 2.89 -17.27
N ALA A 178 -7.14 1.89 -16.54
CA ALA A 178 -7.02 0.49 -16.91
C ALA A 178 -7.91 0.16 -18.13
N ALA A 179 -9.10 0.76 -18.25
CA ALA A 179 -10.04 0.51 -19.33
C ALA A 179 -9.42 0.65 -20.73
N ALA A 180 -8.55 1.65 -20.93
CA ALA A 180 -7.84 1.86 -22.19
C ALA A 180 -6.93 0.68 -22.61
N ARG A 181 -6.49 -0.14 -21.63
CA ARG A 181 -5.59 -1.29 -21.82
C ARG A 181 -6.33 -2.62 -21.89
N LEU A 182 -7.65 -2.60 -21.67
CA LEU A 182 -8.50 -3.78 -21.74
C LEU A 182 -9.03 -4.00 -23.15
N ASP A 183 -9.31 -5.26 -23.45
CA ASP A 183 -10.05 -5.70 -24.62
C ASP A 183 -11.50 -5.15 -24.61
N PRO A 184 -12.14 -4.96 -25.80
CA PRO A 184 -13.42 -4.26 -25.91
C PRO A 184 -14.54 -4.71 -24.95
N PRO A 185 -14.79 -6.02 -24.71
CA PRO A 185 -15.85 -6.42 -23.79
C PRO A 185 -15.54 -6.06 -22.34
N ALA A 186 -14.30 -6.27 -21.90
CA ALA A 186 -13.86 -5.91 -20.55
C ALA A 186 -13.84 -4.39 -20.36
N ARG A 187 -13.34 -3.64 -21.34
CA ARG A 187 -13.36 -2.17 -21.38
C ARG A 187 -14.76 -1.61 -21.19
N ALA A 188 -15.71 -2.03 -22.03
CA ALA A 188 -17.09 -1.54 -21.97
C ALA A 188 -17.77 -1.85 -20.62
N HIS A 189 -17.39 -2.95 -19.97
CA HIS A 189 -17.90 -3.27 -18.63
C HIS A 189 -17.28 -2.37 -17.56
N VAL A 190 -15.96 -2.18 -17.59
CA VAL A 190 -15.25 -1.29 -16.66
C VAL A 190 -15.72 0.16 -16.80
N GLU A 191 -15.88 0.66 -18.02
CA GLU A 191 -16.43 2.01 -18.28
C GLU A 191 -17.84 2.17 -17.71
N ARG A 192 -18.71 1.17 -17.91
CA ARG A 192 -20.07 1.19 -17.34
C ARG A 192 -20.05 1.16 -15.82
N LEU A 193 -19.18 0.34 -15.23
CA LEU A 193 -19.01 0.25 -13.79
C LEU A 193 -18.57 1.62 -13.22
N VAL A 194 -17.53 2.20 -13.82
CA VAL A 194 -17.02 3.53 -13.46
C VAL A 194 -18.12 4.58 -13.54
N GLN A 195 -18.85 4.64 -14.66
CA GLN A 195 -19.93 5.61 -14.84
C GLN A 195 -21.03 5.43 -13.81
N THR A 196 -21.47 4.18 -13.57
CA THR A 196 -22.53 3.89 -12.60
C THR A 196 -22.12 4.28 -11.18
N THR A 197 -20.87 4.03 -10.81
CA THR A 197 -20.34 4.44 -9.50
C THR A 197 -20.24 5.96 -9.41
N ALA A 198 -19.73 6.64 -10.43
CA ALA A 198 -19.62 8.10 -10.47
C ALA A 198 -20.99 8.78 -10.34
N ASP A 199 -21.99 8.32 -11.10
CA ASP A 199 -23.36 8.82 -11.04
C ASP A 199 -23.98 8.60 -9.64
N ARG A 200 -23.72 7.44 -9.02
CA ARG A 200 -24.24 7.12 -7.68
C ARG A 200 -23.66 8.04 -6.61
N TRP A 201 -22.40 8.46 -6.77
CA TRP A 201 -21.67 9.28 -5.81
C TRP A 201 -21.68 10.78 -6.15
N ASP A 202 -22.40 11.19 -7.21
CA ASP A 202 -22.45 12.56 -7.73
C ASP A 202 -21.06 13.14 -7.97
N LEU A 203 -20.16 12.31 -8.52
CA LEU A 203 -18.78 12.71 -8.81
C LEU A 203 -18.73 13.58 -10.07
N PRO A 204 -17.86 14.61 -10.10
CA PRO A 204 -17.69 15.44 -11.28
C PRO A 204 -17.18 14.62 -12.47
N GLU A 205 -17.43 15.10 -13.69
CA GLU A 205 -16.82 14.49 -14.88
C GLU A 205 -15.29 14.47 -14.74
N PRO A 206 -14.65 13.34 -15.07
CA PRO A 206 -13.21 13.24 -14.95
C PRO A 206 -12.52 14.26 -15.86
N PRO A 207 -11.39 14.85 -15.42
CA PRO A 207 -10.56 15.64 -16.31
C PRO A 207 -10.13 14.80 -17.51
N ALA A 208 -10.17 15.38 -18.71
CA ALA A 208 -9.88 14.71 -19.99
C ALA A 208 -8.41 14.22 -20.15
N HIS A 209 -7.61 14.23 -19.08
CA HIS A 209 -6.13 14.16 -19.13
C HIS A 209 -5.54 12.95 -18.40
N LEU A 210 -6.32 11.91 -18.11
CA LEU A 210 -5.73 10.61 -17.71
C LEU A 210 -5.24 9.82 -18.93
N ASP A 211 -4.96 10.50 -20.04
CA ASP A 211 -4.10 9.92 -21.05
C ASP A 211 -2.72 9.76 -20.40
N PRO A 212 -2.16 8.53 -20.39
CA PRO A 212 -0.81 8.34 -19.88
C PRO A 212 0.07 9.31 -20.65
N ILE A 213 0.73 10.23 -19.95
CA ILE A 213 1.84 10.96 -20.54
C ILE A 213 2.74 9.86 -21.13
N PRO A 214 2.86 9.78 -22.48
CA PRO A 214 3.78 8.81 -23.06
C PRO A 214 5.12 9.06 -22.40
N PRO A 215 5.88 8.02 -22.00
CA PRO A 215 7.14 8.21 -21.30
C PRO A 215 7.97 9.19 -22.12
N ALA A 216 8.04 10.44 -21.65
CA ALA A 216 8.60 11.52 -22.44
C ALA A 216 10.09 11.23 -22.51
N ASP A 217 10.59 10.85 -23.69
CA ASP A 217 12.00 10.75 -24.11
C ASP A 217 13.01 10.57 -22.97
N ARG A 218 12.77 9.60 -22.08
CA ARG A 218 13.67 9.35 -20.95
C ARG A 218 14.62 8.25 -21.34
N PRO A 219 15.94 8.47 -21.22
CA PRO A 219 16.89 7.39 -21.40
C PRO A 219 16.56 6.30 -20.39
N ALA A 220 16.38 5.07 -20.87
CA ALA A 220 16.19 3.92 -20.00
C ALA A 220 17.34 3.86 -18.98
N GLY A 221 17.03 3.93 -17.69
CA GLY A 221 18.01 3.81 -16.60
C GLY A 221 18.04 4.92 -15.55
N GLU A 222 17.17 5.94 -15.60
CA GLU A 222 17.04 6.88 -14.47
C GLU A 222 16.25 6.23 -13.33
N GLU A 223 16.93 5.94 -12.22
CA GLU A 223 16.36 5.28 -11.04
C GLU A 223 15.50 6.27 -10.21
N PRO A 224 14.36 5.85 -9.67
CA PRO A 224 13.48 6.72 -8.86
C PRO A 224 14.25 7.34 -7.70
N THR A 225 14.24 8.67 -7.61
CA THR A 225 14.90 9.43 -6.53
C THR A 225 13.88 9.88 -5.51
N ALA A 226 14.19 9.67 -4.23
CA ALA A 226 13.41 10.19 -3.12
C ALA A 226 14.00 11.53 -2.68
N HIS A 227 13.15 12.55 -2.53
CA HIS A 227 13.53 13.89 -2.13
C HIS A 227 12.91 14.24 -0.79
N LEU A 228 13.74 14.64 0.17
CA LEU A 228 13.33 15.22 1.44
C LEU A 228 13.87 16.66 1.52
N MET A 229 12.97 17.63 1.60
CA MET A 229 13.30 19.04 1.83
C MET A 229 12.91 19.41 3.26
N ILE A 230 13.86 19.97 4.00
CA ILE A 230 13.65 20.45 5.37
C ILE A 230 13.92 21.95 5.39
N GLN A 231 12.92 22.74 5.75
CA GLN A 231 13.04 24.19 5.91
C GLN A 231 13.06 24.52 7.39
N ILE A 232 13.98 25.39 7.78
CA ILE A 232 14.18 25.80 9.17
C ILE A 232 14.04 27.32 9.22
N GLU A 233 13.06 27.81 9.98
CA GLU A 233 12.79 29.24 10.11
C GLU A 233 12.70 29.65 11.59
N PRO A 234 13.01 30.91 11.95
CA PRO A 234 12.70 31.42 13.28
C PRO A 234 11.18 31.41 13.55
N ALA A 235 10.75 30.89 14.71
CA ALA A 235 9.33 30.88 15.03
C ALA A 235 8.83 32.29 15.35
N ALA A 236 7.82 32.76 14.60
CA ALA A 236 7.30 34.13 14.71
C ALA A 236 6.80 34.50 16.13
N ALA A 237 6.31 33.51 16.88
CA ALA A 237 5.77 33.71 18.23
C ALA A 237 6.81 33.58 19.35
N ARG A 238 7.96 32.93 19.10
CA ARG A 238 8.98 32.61 20.11
C ARG A 238 10.38 32.68 19.49
N PRO A 239 11.13 33.78 19.70
CA PRO A 239 12.43 34.01 19.05
C PRO A 239 13.52 33.00 19.42
N ASP A 240 13.34 32.27 20.52
CA ASP A 240 14.21 31.20 21.00
C ASP A 240 13.90 29.82 20.39
N GLN A 241 12.87 29.75 19.53
CA GLN A 241 12.42 28.53 18.89
C GLN A 241 12.54 28.62 17.37
N LEU A 242 12.75 27.46 16.76
CA LEU A 242 12.83 27.26 15.33
C LEU A 242 11.61 26.45 14.89
N LEU A 243 11.00 26.85 13.79
CA LEU A 243 10.01 26.08 13.05
C LEU A 243 10.73 25.22 12.03
N VAL A 244 10.59 23.91 12.16
CA VAL A 244 11.10 22.91 11.22
C VAL A 244 9.90 22.39 10.42
N SER A 245 9.89 22.66 9.12
CA SER A 245 8.91 22.14 8.18
C SER A 245 9.57 21.12 7.27
N SER A 246 8.87 20.04 6.97
CA SER A 246 9.36 19.01 6.05
C SER A 246 8.45 18.87 4.82
N TRP A 247 9.05 18.49 3.71
CA TRP A 247 8.38 18.18 2.45
C TRP A 247 9.05 16.98 1.84
N ARG A 248 8.24 16.08 1.28
CA ARG A 248 8.73 14.85 0.69
C ARG A 248 8.12 14.63 -0.68
N GLN A 249 8.91 14.07 -1.57
CA GLN A 249 8.44 13.60 -2.86
C GLN A 249 9.20 12.35 -3.23
N TRP A 250 8.45 11.33 -3.64
CA TRP A 250 9.00 10.15 -4.26
C TRP A 250 8.79 10.25 -5.76
N ASP A 251 9.66 10.96 -6.49
CA ASP A 251 9.55 10.99 -7.94
C ASP A 251 10.76 11.63 -8.64
N LEU A 252 10.88 11.25 -9.91
CA LEU A 252 11.69 11.82 -10.99
C LEU A 252 10.92 12.86 -11.84
N GLY A 253 9.77 13.36 -11.40
CA GLY A 253 8.91 14.34 -12.08
C GLY A 253 9.05 15.79 -11.58
N PRO A 254 8.22 16.73 -12.06
CA PRO A 254 8.24 18.12 -11.59
C PRO A 254 7.87 18.20 -10.09
N TRP A 255 8.52 19.11 -9.36
CA TRP A 255 8.37 19.27 -7.91
C TRP A 255 6.91 19.54 -7.48
N ARG A 256 6.31 18.56 -6.80
CA ARG A 256 4.97 18.48 -6.21
C ARG A 256 5.05 17.83 -4.82
N PRO A 257 5.80 18.41 -3.86
CA PRO A 257 6.04 17.76 -2.59
C PRO A 257 4.77 17.65 -1.73
N VAL A 258 4.66 16.55 -1.01
CA VAL A 258 3.74 16.41 0.11
C VAL A 258 4.37 17.05 1.34
N ARG A 259 3.65 17.97 1.97
CA ARG A 259 4.08 18.61 3.21
C ARG A 259 3.96 17.62 4.37
N GLY A 260 5.03 17.45 5.13
CA GLY A 260 5.07 16.68 6.36
C GLY A 260 4.63 17.50 7.58
N GLU A 261 4.84 16.93 8.76
CA GLU A 261 4.53 17.61 10.03
C GLU A 261 5.46 18.81 10.27
N GLU A 262 4.92 19.79 11.00
CA GLU A 262 5.67 20.94 11.48
C GLU A 262 6.09 20.71 12.93
N HIS A 263 7.37 20.92 13.23
CA HIS A 263 7.90 20.86 14.59
C HIS A 263 8.38 22.24 15.02
N THR A 264 7.97 22.70 16.20
CA THR A 264 8.56 23.87 16.83
C THR A 264 9.53 23.40 17.91
N VAL A 265 10.82 23.69 17.76
CA VAL A 265 11.90 23.11 18.57
C VAL A 265 12.89 24.17 19.05
N ALA A 266 13.56 23.94 20.18
CA ALA A 266 14.66 24.80 20.60
C ALA A 266 15.87 24.62 19.66
N ALA A 267 16.73 25.63 19.57
CA ALA A 267 17.96 25.55 18.77
C ALA A 267 18.86 24.36 19.15
N THR A 268 18.84 23.94 20.42
CA THR A 268 19.59 22.77 20.92
C THR A 268 18.99 21.43 20.49
N GLU A 269 17.72 21.40 20.10
CA GLU A 269 16.99 20.18 19.71
C GLU A 269 16.96 19.99 18.19
N LEU A 270 17.29 21.04 17.43
CA LEU A 270 17.22 21.07 15.97
C LEU A 270 17.90 19.86 15.31
N GLN A 271 19.13 19.55 15.73
CA GLN A 271 19.88 18.43 15.15
C GLN A 271 19.14 17.10 15.36
N ALA A 272 18.69 16.83 16.59
CA ALA A 272 17.98 15.59 16.91
C ALA A 272 16.66 15.48 16.15
N THR A 273 15.94 16.60 15.98
CA THR A 273 14.69 16.63 15.19
C THR A 273 14.95 16.34 13.72
N VAL A 274 15.98 16.95 13.12
CA VAL A 274 16.34 16.69 11.71
C VAL A 274 16.80 15.25 11.53
N GLU A 275 17.62 14.72 12.44
CA GLU A 275 18.04 13.30 12.42
C GLU A 275 16.83 12.37 12.51
N GLN A 276 15.88 12.66 13.40
CA GLN A 276 14.66 11.85 13.53
C GLN A 276 13.81 11.91 12.25
N LEU A 277 13.64 13.10 11.64
CA LEU A 277 12.92 13.24 10.38
C LEU A 277 13.56 12.42 9.26
N ILE A 278 14.90 12.37 9.20
CA ILE A 278 15.62 11.55 8.24
C ILE A 278 15.40 10.07 8.55
N VAL A 279 15.55 9.64 9.80
CA VAL A 279 15.37 8.24 10.21
C VAL A 279 13.95 7.75 9.94
N ASP A 280 12.94 8.56 10.25
CA ASP A 280 11.53 8.23 10.00
C ASP A 280 11.30 8.09 8.49
N MET A 281 11.89 8.98 7.69
CA MET A 281 11.79 8.92 6.24
C MET A 281 12.52 7.70 5.65
N GLU A 282 13.73 7.41 6.14
CA GLU A 282 14.50 6.23 5.76
C GLU A 282 13.80 4.94 6.19
N ALA A 283 13.10 4.93 7.32
CA ALA A 283 12.30 3.79 7.74
C ALA A 283 11.07 3.60 6.85
N GLU A 284 10.39 4.70 6.51
CA GLU A 284 9.23 4.70 5.60
C GLU A 284 9.62 4.24 4.18
N TRP A 285 10.80 4.64 3.70
CA TRP A 285 11.30 4.32 2.36
C TRP A 285 12.14 3.04 2.27
N GLY A 286 12.86 2.67 3.33
CA GLY A 286 13.84 1.58 3.37
C GLY A 286 13.27 0.20 3.72
N ALA A 287 12.03 0.11 4.22
CA ALA A 287 11.39 -1.15 4.65
C ALA A 287 10.97 -2.10 3.49
N GLY A 288 11.71 -2.13 2.39
CA GLY A 288 11.58 -3.17 1.35
C GLY A 288 12.58 -3.07 0.20
N GLY A 289 13.65 -2.30 0.37
CA GLY A 289 14.85 -2.49 -0.45
C GLY A 289 15.63 -3.68 0.09
N THR A 290 16.06 -4.58 -0.78
CA THR A 290 17.09 -5.53 -0.38
C THR A 290 18.32 -4.77 0.13
N ARG A 291 19.12 -5.39 1.01
CA ARG A 291 20.29 -4.77 1.69
C ARG A 291 21.30 -4.07 0.74
N ASP A 292 21.19 -4.27 -0.58
CA ASP A 292 21.95 -3.59 -1.63
C ASP A 292 21.39 -2.20 -2.04
N ASP A 293 20.11 -1.91 -1.83
CA ASP A 293 19.48 -0.62 -2.17
C ASP A 293 19.86 0.48 -1.16
N ALA A 294 20.03 0.11 0.11
CA ALA A 294 20.48 0.99 1.18
C ALA A 294 21.91 1.56 0.95
N GLY A 295 22.69 0.94 0.05
CA GLY A 295 24.01 1.44 -0.32
C GLY A 295 24.00 2.60 -1.32
N ARG A 296 22.88 2.84 -2.01
CA ARG A 296 22.87 3.63 -3.27
C ARG A 296 22.11 4.95 -3.21
N ALA A 297 21.29 5.20 -2.17
CA ALA A 297 20.65 6.49 -1.90
C ALA A 297 21.61 7.52 -1.26
N ARG A 298 22.83 7.72 -1.81
CA ARG A 298 23.91 8.49 -1.17
C ARG A 298 24.11 9.92 -1.65
N THR A 299 23.11 10.53 -2.29
CA THR A 299 23.22 11.95 -2.68
C THR A 299 22.09 12.76 -2.06
N LEU A 300 22.30 13.19 -0.81
CA LEU A 300 21.55 14.28 -0.20
C LEU A 300 22.11 15.60 -0.76
N ALA A 301 21.37 16.21 -1.68
CA ALA A 301 21.61 17.60 -2.06
C ALA A 301 20.94 18.48 -1.01
N VAL A 302 21.76 19.12 -0.16
CA VAL A 302 21.31 20.16 0.77
C VAL A 302 21.50 21.50 0.08
N GLU A 303 20.40 22.12 -0.37
CA GLU A 303 20.40 23.48 -0.88
C GLU A 303 19.92 24.43 0.23
N PHE A 304 20.65 25.53 0.43
CA PHE A 304 20.37 26.58 1.42
C PHE A 304 19.77 27.82 0.75
#